data_AF-A0A968MQX1-F1
#
_entry.id   AF-A0A968MQX1-F1
#
_cell.length_a   1.000
_cell.length_b   1.000
_cell.length_c   1.000
_cell.angle_alpha   90.00
_cell.angle_beta   90.00
_cell.angle_gamma   90.00
#
_symmetry.space_group_name_H-M   'P 1'
#
loop_
_entity.id
_entity.type
_entity.pdbx_description
1 polymer ?
#
loop_
_entity_poly.entity_id
_entity_poly.type
_entity_poly.pdbx_seq_one_letter_code
_entity_poly.pdbx_strand_id
1 'polypeptide(L)'
;MIQRINNSFKKYINPKNNSAYTLQRYDKIYLYSAHIPYDNWAHGKLNNIYIFSVTALLILIIACFNYLILSLAQSEKRAREIGIRKASGADFSSLLQQVMLESVTMAIIALPLAIGFTELILPVLNSLLDKNLVVHYGQNMFFIAGVLSITLLVGITSGIYIAFYLNKFNPIVILRGTRVRSGVKSIFLKSLVITQVTIFIALTICSAII
;
A
#
# COMPACT_ATOMS: atom_id res chain seq x y z
N MET A 1 -14.88 16.44 33.07
CA MET A 1 -14.17 15.82 34.23
C MET A 1 -12.71 16.29 34.36
N ILE A 2 -11.91 16.26 33.28
CA ILE A 2 -10.49 16.69 33.26
C ILE A 2 -10.28 18.17 33.68
N GLN A 3 -11.14 19.09 33.26
CA GLN A 3 -11.05 20.51 33.66
C GLN A 3 -11.29 20.76 35.17
N ARG A 4 -12.11 19.94 35.84
CA ARG A 4 -12.37 20.09 37.28
C ARG A 4 -11.16 19.67 38.12
N ILE A 5 -10.41 18.66 37.68
CA ILE A 5 -9.19 18.19 38.33
C ILE A 5 -8.05 19.22 38.13
N ASN A 6 -7.98 19.84 36.94
CA ASN A 6 -6.97 20.86 36.64
C ASN A 6 -7.06 22.09 37.57
N ASN A 7 -8.29 22.54 37.85
CA ASN A 7 -8.50 23.67 38.76
C ASN A 7 -8.18 23.33 40.24
N SER A 8 -8.33 22.06 40.66
CA SER A 8 -7.97 21.63 42.02
C SER A 8 -6.46 21.56 42.24
N PHE A 9 -5.68 21.17 41.22
CA PHE A 9 -4.21 21.13 41.31
C PHE A 9 -3.58 22.53 41.31
N LYS A 10 -4.21 23.50 40.65
CA LYS A 10 -3.76 24.91 40.64
C LYS A 10 -3.76 25.57 42.03
N LYS A 11 -4.51 25.01 42.99
CA LYS A 11 -4.62 25.52 44.37
C LYS A 11 -3.42 25.14 45.27
N TYR A 12 -2.61 24.16 44.86
CA TYR A 12 -1.49 23.62 45.65
C TYR A 12 -0.10 24.00 45.12
N ILE A 13 -0.02 24.84 44.07
CA ILE A 13 1.24 25.16 43.40
C ILE A 13 1.63 26.61 43.70
N ASN A 14 2.80 26.74 44.35
CA ASN A 14 3.40 27.99 44.82
C ASN A 14 3.68 28.94 43.64
N PRO A 15 3.17 30.21 43.65
CA PRO A 15 3.21 31.12 42.49
C PRO A 15 4.61 31.66 42.11
N LYS A 16 5.68 31.13 42.70
CA LYS A 16 7.06 31.62 42.49
C LYS A 16 7.82 30.90 41.38
N ASN A 17 7.24 29.88 40.75
CA ASN A 17 7.85 29.16 39.64
C ASN A 17 6.94 29.25 38.40
N ASN A 18 7.42 29.87 37.33
CA ASN A 18 6.69 30.14 36.08
C ASN A 18 6.41 28.88 35.23
N SER A 19 6.50 27.68 35.81
CA SER A 19 6.22 26.42 35.14
C SER A 19 4.71 26.20 35.06
N ALA A 20 4.13 26.43 33.89
CA ALA A 20 2.74 26.11 33.59
C ALA A 20 2.54 24.58 33.53
N TYR A 21 2.00 23.99 34.58
CA TYR A 21 1.63 22.59 34.60
C TYR A 21 0.32 22.39 33.83
N THR A 22 0.34 21.59 32.76
CA THR A 22 -0.84 21.21 31.99
C THR A 22 -1.13 19.73 32.18
N LEU A 23 -2.39 19.38 32.45
CA LEU A 23 -2.82 17.98 32.52
C LEU A 23 -3.03 17.44 31.11
N GLN A 24 -2.20 16.48 30.73
CA GLN A 24 -2.33 15.73 29.48
C GLN A 24 -2.89 14.33 29.75
N ARG A 25 -3.77 13.84 28.86
CA ARG A 25 -4.27 12.46 28.97
C ARG A 25 -3.12 11.48 28.76
N TYR A 26 -3.10 10.40 29.55
CA TYR A 26 -2.05 9.38 29.55
C TYR A 26 -1.78 8.77 28.16
N ASP A 27 -2.82 8.57 27.35
CA ASP A 27 -2.72 8.03 25.98
C ASP A 27 -1.96 8.95 25.01
N LYS A 28 -1.85 10.25 25.30
CA LYS A 28 -1.19 11.22 24.45
C LYS A 28 0.24 11.52 24.86
N ILE A 29 0.72 11.03 26.01
CA ILE A 29 2.04 11.37 26.54
C ILE A 29 3.14 10.87 25.59
N TYR A 30 3.03 9.63 25.11
CA TYR A 30 4.05 9.01 24.27
C TYR A 30 4.29 9.73 22.92
N LEU A 31 3.25 10.32 22.32
CA LEU A 31 3.32 10.96 20.99
C LEU A 31 3.33 12.50 20.99
N TYR A 32 2.70 13.14 21.99
CA TYR A 32 2.45 14.60 21.97
C TYR A 32 3.22 15.38 23.05
N SER A 33 3.97 14.71 23.93
CA SER A 33 4.67 15.35 25.06
C SER A 33 6.12 15.77 24.75
N ALA A 34 6.57 15.63 23.49
CA ALA A 34 7.93 15.93 23.06
C ALA A 34 8.38 17.41 23.24
N HIS A 35 7.44 18.35 23.52
CA HIS A 35 7.78 19.75 23.77
C HIS A 35 8.14 20.03 25.24
N ILE A 36 7.87 19.12 26.18
CA ILE A 36 7.96 19.42 27.61
C ILE A 36 9.45 19.43 28.04
N PRO A 37 9.99 20.57 28.50
CA PRO A 37 11.37 20.61 28.97
C PRO A 37 11.50 19.78 30.26
N TYR A 38 12.61 19.05 30.40
CA TYR A 38 12.94 18.15 31.51
C TYR A 38 12.18 16.81 31.57
N ASP A 39 11.61 16.34 30.46
CA ASP A 39 11.11 14.97 30.35
C ASP A 39 12.18 14.07 29.68
N ASN A 40 12.72 13.15 30.46
CA ASN A 40 13.72 12.15 30.09
C ASN A 40 13.08 10.83 29.58
N TRP A 41 11.78 10.80 29.33
CA TRP A 41 11.10 9.67 28.71
C TRP A 41 11.33 9.61 27.19
N ALA A 42 11.37 8.39 26.66
CA ALA A 42 11.51 8.13 25.23
C ALA A 42 10.21 8.50 24.50
N HIS A 43 10.17 9.69 23.90
CA HIS A 43 9.03 10.16 23.13
C HIS A 43 9.07 9.60 21.69
N GLY A 44 7.95 9.04 21.24
CA GLY A 44 7.75 8.70 19.84
C GLY A 44 7.56 9.98 19.02
N LYS A 45 8.44 10.25 18.06
CA LYS A 45 8.26 11.38 17.14
C LYS A 45 7.09 11.09 16.20
N LEU A 46 5.97 11.83 16.34
CA LEU A 46 4.82 11.80 15.43
C LEU A 46 5.23 11.88 13.95
N ASN A 47 6.26 12.70 13.67
CA ASN A 47 6.81 12.86 12.33
C ASN A 47 7.26 11.52 11.72
N ASN A 48 7.84 10.61 12.51
CA ASN A 48 8.30 9.31 12.01
C ASN A 48 7.12 8.42 11.61
N ILE A 49 6.00 8.49 12.33
CA ILE A 49 4.79 7.71 12.01
C ILE A 49 4.20 8.20 10.68
N TYR A 50 4.14 9.51 10.47
CA TYR A 50 3.69 10.08 9.21
C TYR A 50 4.61 9.72 8.05
N ILE A 51 5.94 9.85 8.22
CA ILE A 51 6.91 9.45 7.20
C ILE A 51 6.74 7.98 6.84
N PHE A 52 6.73 7.07 7.83
CA PHE A 52 6.58 5.63 7.56
C PHE A 52 5.24 5.28 6.92
N SER A 53 4.15 5.94 7.31
CA SER A 53 2.82 5.70 6.72
C SER A 53 2.77 6.16 5.27
N VAL A 54 3.32 7.34 4.96
CA VAL A 54 3.38 7.86 3.59
C VAL A 54 4.31 7.01 2.72
N THR A 55 5.47 6.59 3.23
CA THR A 55 6.38 5.71 2.49
C THR A 55 5.74 4.36 2.21
N ALA A 56 5.04 3.76 3.19
CA ALA A 56 4.34 2.49 2.99
C ALA A 56 3.24 2.62 1.93
N LEU A 57 2.48 3.72 1.93
CA LEU A 57 1.47 4.00 0.91
C LEU A 57 2.09 4.14 -0.49
N LEU A 58 3.20 4.87 -0.62
CA LEU A 58 3.90 5.03 -1.90
C LEU A 58 4.46 3.70 -2.42
N ILE A 59 5.05 2.88 -1.54
CA ILE A 59 5.54 1.54 -1.89
C ILE A 59 4.37 0.65 -2.36
N LEU A 60 3.22 0.71 -1.68
CA LEU A 60 2.02 0.00 -2.10
C LEU A 60 1.55 0.42 -3.51
N ILE A 61 1.54 1.73 -3.80
CA ILE A 61 1.20 2.25 -5.13
C ILE A 61 2.18 1.73 -6.18
N ILE A 62 3.49 1.75 -5.88
CA ILE A 62 4.53 1.20 -6.76
C ILE A 62 4.26 -0.29 -7.05
N ALA A 63 3.97 -1.07 -6.00
CA ALA A 63 3.69 -2.51 -6.14
C ALA A 63 2.46 -2.76 -7.02
N CYS A 64 1.39 -1.97 -6.84
CA CYS A 64 0.19 -2.06 -7.67
C CYS A 64 0.49 -1.74 -9.14
N PHE A 65 1.22 -0.66 -9.42
CA PHE A 65 1.60 -0.28 -10.78
C PHE A 65 2.49 -1.33 -11.43
N ASN A 66 3.46 -1.88 -10.68
CA ASN A 66 4.32 -2.94 -11.16
C ASN A 66 3.50 -4.20 -11.55
N TYR A 67 2.57 -4.60 -10.69
CA TYR A 67 1.68 -5.73 -10.98
C TYR A 67 0.81 -5.48 -12.22
N LEU A 68 0.27 -4.27 -12.39
CA LEU A 68 -0.48 -3.88 -13.58
C LEU A 68 0.36 -3.95 -14.85
N ILE A 69 1.58 -3.40 -14.82
CA ILE A 69 2.51 -3.40 -15.97
C ILE A 69 2.86 -4.84 -16.36
N LEU A 70 3.21 -5.68 -15.39
CA LEU A 70 3.56 -7.09 -15.62
C LEU A 70 2.36 -7.87 -16.20
N SER A 71 1.18 -7.69 -15.62
CA SER A 71 -0.03 -8.37 -16.08
C SER A 71 -0.46 -7.90 -17.47
N LEU A 72 -0.24 -6.62 -17.78
CA LEU A 72 -0.51 -6.06 -19.10
C LEU A 72 0.43 -6.62 -20.16
N ALA A 73 1.72 -6.79 -19.84
CA ALA A 73 2.68 -7.45 -20.72
C ALA A 73 2.30 -8.93 -20.97
N GLN A 74 1.82 -9.65 -19.95
CA GLN A 74 1.34 -11.03 -20.11
C GLN A 74 0.05 -11.11 -20.94
N SER A 75 -0.82 -10.11 -20.84
CA SER A 75 -2.08 -10.07 -21.56
C SER A 75 -1.92 -10.05 -23.10
N GLU A 76 -0.78 -9.59 -23.62
CA GLU A 76 -0.51 -9.63 -25.07
C GLU A 76 -0.45 -11.07 -25.61
N LYS A 77 0.11 -12.00 -24.84
CA LYS A 77 0.13 -13.42 -25.21
C LYS A 77 -1.28 -14.02 -25.20
N ARG A 78 -2.10 -13.60 -24.23
CA ARG A 78 -3.49 -14.06 -24.02
C ARG A 78 -4.49 -13.40 -24.98
N ALA A 79 -4.12 -12.29 -25.61
CA ALA A 79 -4.99 -11.59 -26.55
C ALA A 79 -5.40 -12.47 -27.75
N ARG A 80 -4.53 -13.38 -28.19
CA ARG A 80 -4.85 -14.33 -29.28
C ARG A 80 -5.88 -15.38 -28.84
N GLU A 81 -5.72 -15.96 -27.66
CA GLU A 81 -6.66 -16.92 -27.07
C GLU A 81 -8.05 -16.29 -26.89
N ILE A 82 -8.08 -15.08 -26.34
CA ILE A 82 -9.33 -14.34 -26.12
C ILE A 82 -9.96 -13.89 -27.44
N GLY A 83 -9.16 -13.53 -28.44
CA GLY A 83 -9.63 -13.24 -29.79
C GLY A 83 -10.33 -14.43 -30.44
N ILE A 84 -9.79 -15.64 -30.26
CA ILE A 84 -10.41 -16.89 -30.75
C ILE A 84 -11.73 -17.13 -30.00
N ARG A 85 -11.74 -17.03 -28.67
CA ARG A 85 -12.97 -17.20 -27.85
C ARG A 85 -14.07 -16.21 -28.24
N LYS A 86 -13.73 -14.94 -28.46
CA LYS A 86 -14.67 -13.91 -28.95
C LYS A 86 -15.22 -14.26 -30.33
N ALA A 87 -14.36 -14.76 -31.24
CA ALA A 87 -14.80 -15.19 -32.57
C ALA A 87 -15.72 -16.42 -32.53
N SER A 88 -15.54 -17.30 -31.53
CA SER A 88 -16.41 -18.44 -31.25
C SER A 88 -17.69 -18.08 -30.48
N GLY A 89 -17.98 -16.79 -30.26
CA GLY A 89 -19.22 -16.33 -29.62
C GLY A 89 -19.17 -16.21 -28.09
N ALA A 90 -17.99 -16.19 -27.47
CA ALA A 90 -17.89 -15.97 -26.03
C ALA A 90 -18.28 -14.54 -25.64
N ASP A 91 -19.22 -14.41 -24.69
CA ASP A 91 -19.67 -13.13 -24.16
C ASP A 91 -18.56 -12.42 -23.36
N PHE A 92 -18.59 -11.08 -23.41
CA PHE A 92 -17.65 -10.24 -22.65
C PHE A 92 -17.70 -10.50 -21.14
N SER A 93 -18.89 -10.80 -20.59
CA SER A 93 -19.08 -11.09 -19.16
C SER A 93 -18.30 -12.33 -18.71
N SER A 94 -18.29 -13.39 -19.54
CA SER A 94 -17.53 -14.62 -19.26
C SER A 94 -16.02 -14.36 -19.20
N LEU A 95 -15.50 -13.56 -20.15
CA LEU A 95 -14.09 -13.18 -20.21
C LEU A 95 -13.69 -12.30 -19.02
N LEU A 96 -14.55 -11.34 -18.65
CA LEU A 96 -14.35 -10.48 -17.49
C LEU A 96 -14.27 -11.32 -16.21
N GLN A 97 -15.23 -12.23 -15.99
CA GLN A 97 -15.26 -13.08 -14.80
C GLN A 97 -14.02 -13.97 -14.69
N GLN A 98 -13.56 -14.55 -15.81
CA GLN A 98 -12.36 -15.37 -15.82
C GLN A 98 -11.11 -14.58 -15.41
N VAL A 99 -10.89 -13.40 -16.00
CA VAL A 99 -9.72 -12.55 -15.70
C VAL A 99 -9.75 -12.02 -14.27
N MET A 100 -10.94 -11.69 -13.77
CA MET A 100 -11.14 -11.28 -12.37
C MET A 100 -10.80 -12.39 -11.39
N LEU A 101 -11.34 -13.60 -11.62
CA LEU A 101 -11.05 -14.76 -10.79
C LEU A 101 -9.57 -15.07 -10.79
N GLU A 102 -8.91 -15.02 -11.94
CA GLU A 102 -7.46 -15.26 -12.03
C GLU A 102 -6.65 -14.20 -11.26
N SER A 103 -7.00 -12.93 -11.40
CA SER A 103 -6.29 -11.84 -10.72
C SER A 103 -6.47 -11.90 -9.19
N VAL A 104 -7.70 -12.18 -8.74
CA VAL A 104 -8.02 -12.29 -7.31
C VAL A 104 -7.40 -13.55 -6.70
N THR A 105 -7.47 -14.70 -7.38
CA THR A 105 -6.84 -15.94 -6.89
C THR A 105 -5.33 -15.79 -6.78
N MET A 106 -4.67 -15.17 -7.77
CA MET A 106 -3.24 -14.85 -7.68
C MET A 106 -2.91 -13.94 -6.49
N ALA A 107 -3.72 -12.91 -6.23
CA ALA A 107 -3.53 -12.03 -5.07
C ALA A 107 -3.69 -12.78 -3.73
N ILE A 108 -4.68 -13.67 -3.63
CA ILE A 108 -4.92 -14.49 -2.44
C ILE A 108 -3.77 -15.49 -2.21
N ILE A 109 -3.25 -16.12 -3.27
CA ILE A 109 -2.12 -17.06 -3.17
C ILE A 109 -0.82 -16.33 -2.77
N ALA A 110 -0.65 -15.07 -3.18
CA ALA A 110 0.51 -14.27 -2.81
C ALA A 110 0.51 -13.86 -1.32
N LEU A 111 -0.65 -13.79 -0.68
CA LEU A 111 -0.78 -13.36 0.73
C LEU A 111 0.02 -14.24 1.73
N PRO A 112 -0.13 -15.57 1.77
CA PRO A 112 0.67 -16.41 2.67
C PRO A 112 2.17 -16.33 2.36
N LEU A 113 2.56 -16.17 1.09
CA LEU A 113 3.95 -15.95 0.73
C LEU A 113 4.47 -14.63 1.30
N ALA A 114 3.69 -13.56 1.22
CA ALA A 114 4.05 -12.26 1.80
C ALA A 114 4.20 -12.32 3.32
N ILE A 115 3.33 -13.07 4.02
CA ILE A 115 3.47 -13.31 5.46
C ILE A 115 4.77 -14.08 5.76
N GLY A 116 5.06 -15.13 5.01
CA GLY A 116 6.31 -15.90 5.14
C GLY A 116 7.56 -15.04 4.93
N PHE A 117 7.56 -14.17 3.91
CA PHE A 117 8.65 -13.22 3.69
C PHE A 117 8.77 -12.20 4.82
N THR A 118 7.65 -11.74 5.38
CA THR A 118 7.64 -10.80 6.51
C THR A 118 8.33 -11.42 7.72
N GLU A 119 7.96 -12.65 8.10
CA GLU A 119 8.57 -13.38 9.21
C GLU A 119 10.07 -13.63 9.01
N LEU A 120 10.50 -13.88 7.77
CA LEU A 120 11.91 -14.14 7.46
C LEU A 120 12.76 -12.87 7.53
N ILE A 121 12.19 -11.71 7.17
CA ILE A 121 12.89 -10.42 7.16
C ILE A 121 12.86 -9.74 8.53
N LEU A 122 11.81 -9.97 9.34
CA LEU A 122 11.63 -9.36 10.65
C LEU A 122 12.83 -9.52 11.61
N PRO A 123 13.49 -10.70 11.75
CA PRO A 123 14.66 -10.83 12.62
C PRO A 123 15.86 -10.01 12.12
N VAL A 124 16.05 -9.92 10.80
CA VAL A 124 17.08 -9.08 10.19
C VAL A 124 16.80 -7.60 10.47
N LEU A 125 15.54 -7.19 10.39
CA LEU A 125 15.15 -5.82 10.70
C LEU A 125 15.33 -5.49 12.19
N ASN A 126 15.03 -6.45 13.07
CA ASN A 126 15.18 -6.30 14.51
C ASN A 126 16.66 -6.14 14.92
N SER A 127 17.58 -6.87 14.27
CA SER A 127 19.02 -6.72 14.53
C SER A 127 19.61 -5.42 13.94
N LEU A 128 19.06 -4.91 12.83
CA LEU A 128 19.50 -3.64 12.24
C LEU A 128 18.98 -2.42 13.01
N LEU A 129 17.80 -2.51 13.61
CA LEU A 129 17.16 -1.40 14.31
C LEU A 129 17.38 -1.44 15.83
N ASP A 130 18.02 -2.49 16.36
CA ASP A 130 18.10 -2.80 17.78
C ASP A 130 16.73 -2.68 18.48
N LYS A 131 15.69 -3.22 17.83
CA LYS A 131 14.29 -3.17 18.29
C LYS A 131 13.67 -4.56 18.28
N ASN A 132 12.75 -4.79 19.21
CA ASN A 132 11.93 -6.00 19.25
C ASN A 132 10.58 -5.75 18.56
N LEU A 133 10.57 -5.76 17.23
CA LEU A 133 9.33 -5.70 16.45
C LEU A 133 8.72 -7.10 16.38
N VAL A 134 7.50 -7.23 16.88
CA VAL A 134 6.70 -8.45 16.79
C VAL A 134 5.37 -8.11 16.11
N VAL A 135 5.03 -8.84 15.06
CA VAL A 135 3.78 -8.65 14.33
C VAL A 135 2.73 -9.57 14.92
N HIS A 136 1.73 -9.00 15.59
CA HIS A 136 0.62 -9.76 16.16
C HIS A 136 -0.53 -9.88 15.16
N TYR A 137 -0.45 -10.85 14.23
CA TYR A 137 -1.46 -11.04 13.17
C TYR A 137 -2.89 -11.26 13.71
N GLY A 138 -3.03 -11.96 14.84
CA GLY A 138 -4.33 -12.42 15.37
C GLY A 138 -5.00 -11.53 16.42
N GLN A 139 -4.30 -10.54 16.98
CA GLN A 139 -4.83 -9.75 18.10
C GLN A 139 -5.83 -8.68 17.68
N ASN A 140 -5.78 -8.25 16.42
CA ASN A 140 -6.56 -7.11 15.96
C ASN A 140 -7.36 -7.46 14.70
N MET A 141 -8.68 -7.58 14.85
CA MET A 141 -9.60 -7.87 13.74
C MET A 141 -9.48 -6.81 12.63
N PHE A 142 -9.22 -5.55 12.98
CA PHE A 142 -9.01 -4.48 12.00
C PHE A 142 -7.77 -4.71 11.14
N PHE A 143 -6.73 -5.33 11.68
CA PHE A 143 -5.50 -5.61 10.93
C PHE A 143 -5.75 -6.69 9.87
N ILE A 144 -6.39 -7.80 10.26
CA ILE A 144 -6.75 -8.88 9.33
C ILE A 144 -7.69 -8.35 8.24
N ALA A 145 -8.72 -7.60 8.62
CA ALA A 145 -9.66 -7.00 7.69
C ALA A 145 -8.96 -6.03 6.72
N GLY A 146 -8.00 -5.23 7.21
CA GLY A 146 -7.21 -4.31 6.40
C GLY A 146 -6.34 -5.02 5.36
N VAL A 147 -5.60 -6.05 5.77
CA VAL A 147 -4.74 -6.84 4.87
C VAL A 147 -5.56 -7.55 3.79
N LEU A 148 -6.68 -8.19 4.18
CA LEU A 148 -7.59 -8.82 3.23
C LEU A 148 -8.21 -7.81 2.27
N SER A 149 -8.63 -6.66 2.78
CA SER A 149 -9.22 -5.59 1.98
C SER A 149 -8.24 -5.05 0.95
N ILE A 150 -6.98 -4.79 1.33
CA ILE A 150 -5.94 -4.33 0.41
C ILE A 150 -5.67 -5.41 -0.65
N THR A 151 -5.53 -6.68 -0.24
CA THR A 151 -5.28 -7.80 -1.18
C THR A 151 -6.39 -7.92 -2.23
N LEU A 152 -7.65 -7.85 -1.80
CA LEU A 152 -8.80 -7.89 -2.71
C LEU A 152 -8.86 -6.65 -3.61
N LEU A 153 -8.62 -5.46 -3.05
CA LEU A 153 -8.59 -4.22 -3.83
C LEU A 153 -7.54 -4.29 -4.95
N VAL A 154 -6.33 -4.79 -4.68
CA VAL A 154 -5.28 -4.94 -5.70
C VAL A 154 -5.69 -5.97 -6.76
N GLY A 155 -6.21 -7.13 -6.37
CA GLY A 155 -6.67 -8.15 -7.31
C GLY A 155 -7.81 -7.66 -8.22
N ILE A 156 -8.80 -6.99 -7.64
CA ILE A 156 -9.96 -6.46 -8.37
C ILE A 156 -9.56 -5.32 -9.30
N THR A 157 -8.80 -4.33 -8.80
CA THR A 157 -8.38 -3.18 -9.63
C THR A 157 -7.55 -3.63 -10.83
N SER A 158 -6.67 -4.61 -10.65
CA SER A 158 -5.90 -5.21 -11.73
C SER A 158 -6.78 -5.99 -12.72
N GLY A 159 -7.66 -6.87 -12.21
CA GLY A 159 -8.56 -7.66 -13.04
C GLY A 159 -9.48 -6.80 -13.90
N ILE A 160 -10.06 -5.74 -13.33
CA ILE A 160 -10.86 -4.73 -14.07
C ILE A 160 -10.01 -4.16 -15.20
N TYR A 161 -8.85 -3.60 -14.87
CA TYR A 161 -8.02 -2.90 -15.84
C TYR A 161 -7.60 -3.80 -17.01
N ILE A 162 -7.17 -5.03 -16.72
CA ILE A 162 -6.76 -6.01 -17.73
C ILE A 162 -7.96 -6.45 -18.59
N ALA A 163 -9.11 -6.73 -17.99
CA ALA A 163 -10.29 -7.17 -18.73
C ALA A 163 -10.81 -6.08 -19.68
N PHE A 164 -10.83 -4.82 -19.26
CA PHE A 164 -11.15 -3.69 -20.13
C PHE A 164 -10.12 -3.54 -21.25
N TYR A 165 -8.84 -3.73 -20.95
CA TYR A 165 -7.78 -3.71 -21.95
C TYR A 165 -7.95 -4.81 -23.00
N LEU A 166 -8.30 -6.02 -22.56
CA LEU A 166 -8.55 -7.16 -23.43
C LEU A 166 -9.84 -7.01 -24.25
N ASN A 167 -10.82 -6.25 -23.74
CA ASN A 167 -12.05 -6.01 -24.46
C ASN A 167 -11.84 -5.20 -25.75
N LYS A 168 -10.96 -4.20 -25.72
CA LYS A 168 -10.71 -3.30 -26.86
C LYS A 168 -10.04 -3.95 -28.07
N PHE A 169 -9.72 -5.24 -28.00
CA PHE A 169 -9.16 -5.97 -29.13
C PHE A 169 -10.24 -6.45 -30.10
N ASN A 170 -10.17 -5.97 -31.35
CA ASN A 170 -10.97 -6.48 -32.46
C ASN A 170 -10.37 -7.81 -32.98
N PRO A 171 -11.12 -8.92 -32.97
CA PRO A 171 -10.64 -10.25 -33.41
C PRO A 171 -10.08 -10.26 -34.83
N ILE A 172 -10.70 -9.49 -35.72
CA ILE A 172 -10.39 -9.40 -37.15
C ILE A 172 -8.97 -8.86 -37.39
N VAL A 173 -8.47 -7.98 -36.52
CA VAL A 173 -7.14 -7.36 -36.68
C VAL A 173 -6.04 -8.26 -36.10
N ILE A 174 -6.34 -9.03 -35.05
CA ILE A 174 -5.38 -9.96 -34.44
C ILE A 174 -5.09 -11.15 -35.36
N LEU A 175 -6.12 -11.65 -36.06
CA LEU A 175 -6.00 -12.82 -36.95
C LEU A 175 -5.30 -12.51 -38.28
N ARG A 176 -5.26 -11.24 -38.71
CA ARG A 176 -4.59 -10.80 -39.94
C ARG A 176 -3.08 -10.55 -39.77
N GLY A 177 -2.50 -10.76 -38.58
CA GLY A 177 -1.06 -10.58 -38.33
C GLY A 177 -0.56 -9.13 -38.45
N THR A 178 -1.46 -8.18 -38.70
CA THR A 178 -1.14 -6.76 -38.79
C THR A 178 -0.92 -6.26 -37.37
N ARG A 179 0.36 -6.01 -37.03
CA ARG A 179 0.78 -5.50 -35.73
C ARG A 179 -0.02 -4.23 -35.44
N VAL A 180 -1.02 -4.31 -34.56
CA VAL A 180 -1.87 -3.17 -34.18
C VAL A 180 -0.97 -2.14 -33.51
N ARG A 181 -0.49 -1.17 -34.27
CA ARG A 181 0.32 -0.06 -33.80
C ARG A 181 -0.60 0.90 -33.05
N SER A 182 -1.05 0.49 -31.86
CA SER A 182 -1.77 1.37 -30.94
C SER A 182 -0.75 2.32 -30.30
N GLY A 183 -0.44 3.41 -31.00
CA GLY A 183 0.48 4.44 -30.52
C GLY A 183 0.05 5.03 -29.16
N VAL A 184 -1.27 5.13 -28.94
CA VAL A 184 -1.86 5.60 -27.67
C VAL A 184 -1.61 4.62 -26.51
N LYS A 185 -1.64 3.30 -26.73
CA LYS A 185 -1.32 2.28 -25.70
C LYS A 185 0.11 2.39 -25.18
N SER A 186 1.06 2.59 -26.09
CA SER A 186 2.47 2.74 -25.71
C SER A 186 2.67 3.95 -24.81
N ILE A 187 1.92 5.04 -25.01
CA ILE A 187 2.06 6.28 -24.23
C ILE A 187 1.54 6.10 -22.81
N PHE A 188 0.38 5.46 -22.60
CA PHE A 188 -0.15 5.21 -21.25
C PHE A 188 0.75 4.28 -20.43
N LEU A 189 1.20 3.18 -21.04
CA LEU A 189 2.14 2.25 -20.39
C LEU A 189 3.46 2.93 -20.06
N LYS A 190 4.01 3.71 -21.00
CA LYS A 190 5.22 4.50 -20.75
C LYS A 190 5.02 5.50 -19.62
N SER A 191 3.88 6.20 -19.58
CA SER A 191 3.57 7.13 -18.49
C SER A 191 3.49 6.41 -17.15
N LEU A 192 2.83 5.25 -17.08
CA LEU A 192 2.69 4.49 -15.84
C LEU A 192 4.06 4.01 -15.32
N VAL A 193 4.92 3.52 -16.23
CA VAL A 193 6.29 3.10 -15.91
C VAL A 193 7.14 4.29 -15.44
N ILE A 194 7.10 5.42 -16.16
CA ILE A 194 7.86 6.62 -15.80
C ILE A 194 7.44 7.12 -14.42
N THR A 195 6.14 7.19 -14.14
CA THR A 195 5.63 7.58 -12.81
C THR A 195 6.11 6.62 -11.73
N GLN A 196 6.01 5.30 -11.96
CA GLN A 196 6.43 4.28 -10.98
C GLN A 196 7.94 4.37 -10.68
N VAL A 197 8.78 4.47 -11.71
CA VAL A 197 10.24 4.59 -11.56
C VAL A 197 10.61 5.91 -10.89
N THR A 198 9.91 7.01 -11.20
CA THR A 198 10.15 8.31 -10.57
C THR A 198 9.88 8.26 -9.06
N ILE A 199 8.75 7.66 -8.64
CA ILE A 199 8.42 7.52 -7.21
C ILE A 199 9.46 6.63 -6.51
N PHE A 200 9.89 5.55 -7.16
CA PHE A 200 10.91 4.66 -6.59
C PHE A 200 12.24 5.38 -6.38
N ILE A 201 12.76 6.09 -7.40
CA ILE A 201 14.00 6.86 -7.30
C ILE A 201 13.91 7.93 -6.21
N ALA A 202 12.79 8.67 -6.16
CA ALA A 202 12.58 9.70 -5.14
C ALA A 202 12.59 9.11 -3.72
N LEU A 203 11.96 7.95 -3.51
CA LEU A 203 11.99 7.25 -2.23
C LEU A 203 13.40 6.78 -1.85
N THR A 204 14.15 6.22 -2.80
CA THR A 204 15.52 5.76 -2.55
C THR A 204 16.45 6.91 -2.17
N ILE A 205 16.37 8.05 -2.87
CA ILE A 205 17.16 9.24 -2.53
C ILE A 205 16.80 9.77 -1.14
N CYS A 206 15.50 9.88 -0.84
CA CYS A 206 15.02 10.33 0.47
C CYS A 206 15.52 9.42 1.59
N SER A 207 15.48 8.10 1.39
CA SER A 207 15.99 7.12 2.36
C SER A 207 17.52 7.14 2.49
N ALA A 208 18.27 7.62 1.50
CA ALA A 208 19.73 7.68 1.55
C ALA A 208 20.26 8.94 2.27
N ILE A 209 19.45 9.99 2.37
CA ILE A 209 19.80 11.27 3.01
C ILE A 209 19.50 11.24 4.53
N ILE A 210 18.49 10.46 4.93
CA ILE A 210 18.06 10.27 6.33
C ILE A 210 18.94 9.22 7.00
#